data_AF-A0A1V4RJW4-F1
#
_entry.id   AF-A0A1V4RJW4-F1
#
_cell.length_a   1.000
_cell.length_b   1.000
_cell.length_c   1.000
_cell.angle_alpha   90.00
_cell.angle_beta   90.00
_cell.angle_gamma   90.00
#
_symmetry.space_group_name_H-M   'P 1'
#
loop_
_entity.id
_entity.type
_entity.pdbx_description
1 polymer ?
#
loop_
_entity_poly.entity_id
_entity_poly.type
_entity_poly.pdbx_seq_one_letter_code
_entity_poly.pdbx_strand_id
1 'polypeptide(L)'
;MTELHFDFRDVFRAARLGLSGKKMGVSFLGILVAYVCYLVLTYVALLSSGLGWGTIWRAYRLFPLAMVDKFAWYSWVIYGVGVFFAVVVLLLTATAVAKISYQQLKGDDFYSMGDSRKFVAKHWKAAILSPIGILGMVVVLFIMAIILGLLGRIPCGTGVGCLLDTLTGDHRHHR
;
A
#
# COMPACT_ATOMS: atom_id res chain seq x y z
N MET A 1 -25.06 20.62 -7.41
CA MET A 1 -24.18 20.29 -6.28
C MET A 1 -24.97 19.49 -5.26
N THR A 2 -24.37 18.47 -4.67
CA THR A 2 -25.00 17.73 -3.56
C THR A 2 -24.98 18.59 -2.30
N GLU A 3 -26.15 18.95 -1.77
CA GLU A 3 -26.28 19.66 -0.48
C GLU A 3 -25.81 18.74 0.67
N LEU A 4 -24.68 19.08 1.29
CA LEU A 4 -24.20 18.47 2.54
C LEU A 4 -24.75 19.25 3.73
N HIS A 5 -25.36 18.52 4.65
CA HIS A 5 -25.94 19.05 5.88
C HIS A 5 -24.98 18.94 7.07
N PHE A 6 -23.82 18.27 6.90
CA PHE A 6 -22.77 18.06 7.91
C PHE A 6 -23.28 17.48 9.23
N ASP A 7 -24.28 16.61 9.13
CA ASP A 7 -24.91 15.91 10.26
C ASP A 7 -24.71 14.39 10.13
N PHE A 8 -25.08 13.61 11.15
CA PHE A 8 -24.98 12.14 11.16
C PHE A 8 -25.70 11.49 9.97
N ARG A 9 -26.74 12.15 9.44
CA ARG A 9 -27.47 11.72 8.24
C ARG A 9 -26.58 11.64 7.00
N ASP A 10 -25.57 12.51 6.90
CA ASP A 10 -24.62 12.49 5.80
C ASP A 10 -23.64 11.32 5.90
N VAL A 11 -23.39 10.76 7.09
CA VAL A 11 -22.54 9.55 7.23
C VAL A 11 -23.21 8.35 6.56
N PHE A 12 -24.51 8.13 6.80
CA PHE A 12 -25.27 7.06 6.15
C PHE A 12 -25.47 7.35 4.66
N ARG A 13 -25.68 8.61 4.28
CA ARG A 13 -25.79 9.03 2.89
C ARG A 13 -24.47 8.80 2.14
N ALA A 14 -23.32 9.10 2.75
CA ALA A 14 -21.99 8.88 2.22
C ALA A 14 -21.70 7.38 2.02
N ALA A 15 -22.08 6.53 2.98
CA ALA A 15 -21.98 5.08 2.82
C ALA A 15 -22.81 4.59 1.62
N ARG A 16 -24.06 5.04 1.49
CA ARG A 16 -24.93 4.69 0.34
C ARG A 16 -24.38 5.21 -0.99
N LEU A 17 -23.83 6.43 -1.00
CA LEU A 17 -23.19 7.03 -2.18
C LEU A 17 -21.90 6.30 -2.56
N GLY A 18 -21.15 5.80 -1.57
CA GLY A 18 -19.95 4.98 -1.75
C GLY A 18 -20.25 3.60 -2.33
N LEU A 19 -21.31 2.94 -1.82
CA LEU A 19 -21.78 1.62 -2.26
C LEU A 19 -22.65 1.68 -3.52
N SER A 20 -22.38 2.61 -4.43
CA SER A 20 -23.04 2.64 -5.73
C SER A 20 -22.58 1.46 -6.58
N GLY A 21 -23.53 0.70 -7.16
CA GLY A 21 -23.23 -0.49 -7.98
C GLY A 21 -22.23 -0.22 -9.12
N LYS A 22 -22.23 1.00 -9.68
CA LYS A 22 -21.23 1.42 -10.69
C LYS A 22 -19.80 1.40 -10.11
N LYS A 23 -19.60 1.91 -8.90
CA LYS A 23 -18.28 1.95 -8.23
C LYS A 23 -17.82 0.55 -7.83
N MET A 24 -18.74 -0.25 -7.27
CA MET A 24 -18.47 -1.65 -6.94
C MET A 24 -18.08 -2.46 -8.17
N GLY A 25 -18.76 -2.27 -9.30
CA GLY A 25 -18.42 -2.95 -10.56
C GLY A 25 -17.02 -2.61 -11.06
N VAL A 26 -16.61 -1.34 -11.00
CA VAL A 26 -15.25 -0.92 -11.39
C VAL A 26 -14.20 -1.51 -10.45
N SER A 27 -14.43 -1.45 -9.13
CA SER A 27 -13.53 -2.05 -8.13
C SER A 27 -13.41 -3.57 -8.30
N PHE A 28 -14.54 -4.25 -8.48
CA PHE A 28 -14.58 -5.70 -8.69
C PHE A 28 -13.83 -6.11 -9.95
N LEU A 29 -14.07 -5.41 -11.07
CA LEU A 29 -13.36 -5.68 -12.32
C LEU A 29 -11.84 -5.42 -12.18
N GLY A 30 -11.44 -4.37 -11.46
CA GLY A 30 -10.03 -4.09 -11.20
C GLY A 30 -9.36 -5.18 -10.35
N ILE A 31 -10.02 -5.65 -9.30
CA ILE A 31 -9.56 -6.77 -8.47
C ILE A 31 -9.47 -8.06 -9.30
N LEU A 32 -10.50 -8.34 -10.12
CA LEU A 32 -10.52 -9.52 -10.98
C LEU A 32 -9.36 -9.52 -11.97
N VAL A 33 -9.10 -8.39 -12.64
CA VAL A 33 -7.97 -8.25 -13.56
C VAL A 33 -6.64 -8.40 -12.82
N ALA A 34 -6.47 -7.74 -11.67
CA ALA A 34 -5.26 -7.86 -10.86
C ALA A 34 -5.01 -9.32 -10.44
N TYR A 35 -6.07 -10.02 -10.01
CA TYR A 35 -6.00 -11.40 -9.59
C TYR A 35 -5.68 -12.36 -10.74
N VAL A 36 -6.32 -12.22 -11.91
CA VAL A 36 -6.02 -13.05 -13.08
C VAL A 36 -4.58 -12.85 -13.54
N CYS A 37 -4.10 -11.61 -13.62
CA CYS A 37 -2.71 -11.32 -13.95
C CYS A 37 -1.76 -11.93 -12.92
N TYR A 38 -2.01 -11.72 -11.62
CA TYR A 38 -1.23 -12.32 -10.55
C TYR A 38 -1.17 -13.85 -10.66
N LEU A 39 -2.31 -14.50 -10.90
CA LEU A 39 -2.41 -15.96 -11.00
C LEU A 39 -1.56 -16.46 -12.18
N VAL A 40 -1.73 -15.89 -13.37
CA VAL A 40 -0.96 -16.29 -14.56
C VAL A 40 0.54 -16.13 -14.33
N LEU A 41 1.00 -14.96 -13.85
CA LEU A 41 2.42 -14.71 -13.59
C LEU A 41 2.98 -15.63 -12.50
N THR A 42 2.22 -15.93 -11.46
CA THR A 42 2.65 -16.81 -10.38
C THR A 42 2.76 -18.26 -10.84
N TYR A 43 1.84 -18.73 -11.68
CA TYR A 43 1.92 -20.06 -12.30
C TYR A 43 3.12 -20.17 -13.23
N VAL A 44 3.44 -19.13 -14.00
CA VAL A 44 4.65 -19.07 -14.82
C VAL A 44 5.92 -19.11 -13.94
N ALA A 45 5.92 -18.41 -12.81
CA ALA A 45 7.02 -18.45 -11.85
C ALA A 45 7.23 -19.85 -11.23
N LEU A 46 6.15 -20.57 -10.93
CA LEU A 46 6.20 -21.93 -10.38
C LEU A 46 6.65 -22.96 -11.43
N LEU A 47 6.19 -22.82 -12.67
CA LEU A 47 6.63 -23.68 -13.78
C LEU A 47 8.11 -23.45 -14.11
N SER A 48 8.58 -22.20 -14.06
CA SER A 48 9.99 -21.90 -14.31
C SER A 48 10.91 -22.49 -13.24
N SER A 49 10.42 -22.70 -12.01
CA SER A 49 11.19 -23.35 -10.94
C SER A 49 11.36 -24.87 -11.13
N GLY A 50 10.85 -25.45 -12.24
CA GLY A 50 10.96 -26.87 -12.55
C GLY A 50 9.87 -27.76 -11.91
N LEU A 51 8.84 -27.18 -11.31
CA LEU A 51 7.71 -27.94 -10.77
C LEU A 51 6.77 -28.39 -11.90
N GLY A 52 6.36 -29.65 -11.88
CA GLY A 52 5.38 -30.16 -12.84
C GLY A 52 4.00 -29.53 -12.65
N TRP A 53 3.28 -29.29 -13.75
CA TRP A 53 1.92 -28.72 -13.73
C TRP A 53 0.98 -29.46 -12.75
N GLY A 54 1.01 -30.80 -12.75
CA GLY A 54 0.16 -31.62 -11.90
C GLY A 54 0.46 -31.51 -10.40
N THR A 55 1.71 -31.23 -10.00
CA THR A 55 2.07 -31.00 -8.60
C THR A 55 1.67 -29.60 -8.17
N ILE A 56 1.89 -28.59 -9.03
CA ILE A 56 1.47 -27.20 -8.79
C ILE A 56 -0.04 -27.12 -8.57
N TRP A 57 -0.83 -27.71 -9.47
CA TRP A 57 -2.29 -27.64 -9.41
C TRP A 57 -2.85 -28.33 -8.15
N ARG A 58 -2.28 -29.48 -7.76
CA ARG A 58 -2.69 -30.20 -6.54
C ARG A 58 -2.37 -29.41 -5.27
N ALA A 59 -1.25 -28.70 -5.24
CA ALA A 59 -0.80 -27.94 -4.08
C ALA A 59 -1.48 -26.57 -3.94
N TYR A 60 -1.57 -25.80 -5.03
CA TYR A 60 -1.85 -24.36 -4.96
C TYR A 60 -3.22 -23.95 -5.52
N ARG A 61 -3.80 -24.72 -6.45
CA ARG A 61 -5.11 -24.45 -7.08
C ARG A 61 -5.30 -22.96 -7.45
N LEU A 62 -6.26 -22.27 -6.84
CA LEU A 62 -6.61 -20.89 -7.16
C LEU A 62 -5.80 -19.85 -6.36
N PHE A 63 -5.09 -20.26 -5.31
CA PHE A 63 -4.31 -19.34 -4.48
C PHE A 63 -2.86 -19.81 -4.42
N PRO A 64 -2.09 -19.61 -5.50
CA PRO A 64 -0.67 -19.88 -5.46
C PRO A 64 0.02 -18.84 -4.56
N LEU A 65 0.65 -19.32 -3.49
CA LEU A 65 1.59 -18.56 -2.69
C LEU A 65 2.99 -19.13 -2.94
N ALA A 66 3.96 -18.26 -3.20
CA ALA A 66 5.36 -18.62 -3.41
C ALA A 66 6.08 -19.00 -2.10
N MET A 67 5.48 -19.86 -1.28
CA MET A 67 6.12 -20.49 -0.11
C MET A 67 6.63 -21.87 -0.50
N VAL A 68 7.61 -21.91 -1.41
CA VAL A 68 8.31 -23.15 -1.79
C VAL A 68 9.74 -23.05 -1.29
N ASP A 69 10.19 -24.04 -0.51
CA ASP A 69 11.53 -24.08 0.12
C ASP A 69 12.69 -24.06 -0.89
N LYS A 70 12.43 -24.35 -2.17
CA LYS A 70 13.41 -24.37 -3.27
C LYS A 70 12.96 -23.51 -4.46
N PHE A 71 12.68 -22.24 -4.21
CA PHE A 71 12.34 -21.31 -5.29
C PHE A 71 13.61 -20.71 -5.89
N ALA A 72 13.80 -20.89 -7.20
CA ALA A 72 14.94 -20.33 -7.90
C ALA A 72 14.89 -18.79 -7.88
N TRP A 73 16.06 -18.14 -7.92
CA TRP A 73 16.16 -16.68 -7.83
C TRP A 73 15.39 -15.98 -8.97
N TYR A 74 15.38 -16.54 -10.17
CA TYR A 74 14.66 -15.99 -11.32
C TYR A 74 13.13 -16.13 -11.17
N SER A 75 12.66 -17.21 -10.56
CA SER A 75 11.23 -17.41 -10.26
C SER A 75 10.74 -16.37 -9.24
N TRP A 76 11.58 -16.02 -8.25
CA TRP A 76 11.31 -14.91 -7.32
C TRP A 76 11.13 -13.58 -8.02
N VAL A 77 11.94 -13.28 -9.04
CA VAL A 77 11.81 -12.04 -9.83
C VAL A 77 10.48 -12.02 -10.59
N ILE A 78 10.12 -13.11 -11.27
CA ILE A 78 8.85 -13.20 -12.02
C ILE A 78 7.65 -13.04 -11.07
N TYR A 79 7.70 -13.72 -9.91
CA TYR A 79 6.68 -13.59 -8.88
C TYR A 79 6.56 -12.15 -8.36
N GLY A 80 7.70 -11.51 -8.05
CA GLY A 80 7.76 -10.12 -7.59
C GLY A 80 7.17 -9.15 -8.62
N VAL A 81 7.45 -9.35 -9.91
CA VAL A 81 6.85 -8.56 -11.00
C VAL A 81 5.34 -8.77 -11.06
N GLY A 82 4.86 -10.00 -10.89
CA GLY A 82 3.42 -10.30 -10.85
C GLY A 82 2.70 -9.61 -9.69
N VAL A 83 3.27 -9.64 -8.49
CA VAL A 83 2.75 -8.93 -7.30
C VAL A 83 2.77 -7.42 -7.54
N PHE A 84 3.88 -6.88 -8.03
CA PHE A 84 4.02 -5.46 -8.31
C PHE A 84 2.98 -4.98 -9.32
N PHE A 85 2.77 -5.73 -10.41
CA PHE A 85 1.76 -5.42 -11.41
C PHE A 85 0.34 -5.44 -10.82
N ALA A 86 0.00 -6.44 -10.00
CA ALA A 86 -1.30 -6.51 -9.33
C ALA A 86 -1.53 -5.30 -8.42
N VAL A 87 -0.51 -4.89 -7.65
CA VAL A 87 -0.57 -3.68 -6.83
C VAL A 87 -0.83 -2.44 -7.68
N VAL A 88 -0.10 -2.25 -8.78
CA VAL A 88 -0.31 -1.12 -9.69
C VAL A 88 -1.75 -1.09 -10.22
N VAL A 89 -2.30 -2.22 -10.66
CA VAL A 89 -3.69 -2.30 -11.15
C VAL A 89 -4.69 -1.92 -10.05
N LEU A 90 -4.48 -2.35 -8.80
CA LEU A 90 -5.33 -1.99 -7.67
C LEU A 90 -5.27 -0.48 -7.37
N LEU A 91 -4.08 0.13 -7.38
CA LEU A 91 -3.89 1.57 -7.19
C LEU A 91 -4.60 2.39 -8.29
N LEU A 92 -4.47 1.96 -9.55
CA LEU A 92 -5.13 2.61 -10.69
C LEU A 92 -6.65 2.50 -10.57
N THR A 93 -7.15 1.35 -10.14
CA THR A 93 -8.60 1.13 -9.92
C THR A 93 -9.12 1.99 -8.78
N ALA A 94 -8.39 2.08 -7.65
CA ALA A 94 -8.75 2.94 -6.54
C ALA A 94 -8.81 4.42 -6.96
N THR A 95 -7.86 4.86 -7.80
CA THR A 95 -7.84 6.22 -8.36
C THR A 95 -9.05 6.48 -9.26
N ALA A 96 -9.46 5.49 -10.07
CA ALA A 96 -10.67 5.59 -10.90
C ALA A 96 -11.92 5.80 -10.04
N VAL A 97 -12.08 5.02 -8.97
CA VAL A 97 -13.22 5.09 -8.05
C VAL A 97 -13.25 6.41 -7.29
N ALA A 98 -12.09 6.92 -6.86
CA ALA A 98 -11.96 8.23 -6.25
C ALA A 98 -12.38 9.35 -7.22
N LYS A 99 -11.97 9.27 -8.49
CA LYS A 99 -12.35 10.25 -9.52
C LYS A 99 -13.85 10.24 -9.81
N ILE A 100 -14.46 9.05 -9.93
CA ILE A 100 -15.92 8.91 -10.09
C ILE A 100 -16.64 9.55 -8.89
N SER A 101 -16.18 9.27 -7.68
CA SER A 101 -16.78 9.83 -6.45
C SER A 101 -16.65 11.36 -6.39
N TYR A 102 -15.53 11.91 -6.84
CA TYR A 102 -15.34 13.36 -6.93
C TYR A 102 -16.27 14.04 -7.93
N GLN A 103 -16.47 13.43 -9.11
CA GLN A 103 -17.40 13.94 -10.14
C GLN A 103 -18.85 13.93 -9.63
N GLN A 104 -19.24 12.88 -8.91
CA GLN A 104 -20.56 12.79 -8.30
C GLN A 104 -20.80 13.87 -7.24
N LEU A 105 -19.81 14.17 -6.39
CA LEU A 105 -19.94 15.26 -5.41
C LEU A 105 -20.12 16.63 -6.07
N LYS A 106 -19.54 16.83 -7.26
CA LYS A 106 -19.76 18.03 -8.08
C LYS A 106 -21.15 18.10 -8.72
N GLY A 107 -21.90 16.99 -8.74
CA GLY A 107 -23.23 16.90 -9.34
C GLY A 107 -23.25 16.31 -10.74
N ASP A 108 -22.16 15.68 -11.20
CA ASP A 108 -22.15 14.87 -12.41
C ASP A 108 -22.31 13.38 -12.05
N ASP A 109 -23.56 12.93 -12.01
CA ASP A 109 -23.94 11.55 -11.68
C ASP A 109 -23.72 10.54 -12.83
N PHE A 110 -23.40 11.03 -14.04
CA PHE A 110 -23.29 10.23 -15.26
C PHE A 110 -21.85 10.07 -15.77
N TYR A 111 -20.85 10.35 -14.93
CA TYR A 111 -19.46 10.12 -15.32
C TYR A 111 -19.21 8.64 -15.69
N SER A 112 -18.83 8.41 -16.95
CA SER A 112 -18.72 7.07 -17.53
C SER A 112 -17.49 6.30 -17.01
N MET A 113 -17.65 4.98 -16.87
CA MET A 113 -16.55 4.06 -16.55
C MET A 113 -15.42 4.11 -17.60
N GLY A 114 -15.77 4.37 -18.87
CA GLY A 114 -14.80 4.49 -19.97
C GLY A 114 -13.92 5.74 -19.87
N ASP A 115 -14.52 6.87 -19.48
CA ASP A 115 -13.79 8.15 -19.34
C ASP A 115 -12.90 8.16 -18.11
N SER A 116 -13.33 7.47 -17.05
CA SER A 116 -12.53 7.23 -15.85
C SER A 116 -11.24 6.45 -16.16
N ARG A 117 -11.32 5.43 -17.02
CA ARG A 117 -10.15 4.65 -17.46
C ARG A 117 -9.18 5.48 -18.31
N LYS A 118 -9.69 6.31 -19.23
CA LYS A 118 -8.86 7.25 -20.02
C LYS A 118 -8.16 8.28 -19.13
N PHE A 119 -8.83 8.79 -18.11
CA PHE A 119 -8.26 9.72 -17.14
C PHE A 119 -7.13 9.07 -16.32
N VAL A 120 -7.35 7.83 -15.84
CA VAL A 120 -6.34 7.06 -15.11
C VAL A 120 -5.14 6.73 -15.99
N ALA A 121 -5.35 6.36 -17.26
CA ALA A 121 -4.27 6.14 -18.21
C ALA A 121 -3.45 7.42 -18.49
N LYS A 122 -4.06 8.60 -18.41
CA LYS A 122 -3.38 9.89 -18.56
C LYS A 122 -2.59 10.32 -17.31
N HIS A 123 -3.06 9.95 -16.11
CA HIS A 123 -2.49 10.37 -14.82
C HIS A 123 -1.87 9.21 -14.01
N TRP A 124 -1.51 8.11 -14.66
CA TRP A 124 -0.99 6.91 -14.01
C TRP A 124 0.23 7.16 -13.11
N LYS A 125 1.10 8.11 -13.51
CA LYS A 125 2.29 8.50 -12.72
C LYS A 125 1.92 9.03 -11.34
N ALA A 126 0.87 9.85 -11.24
CA ALA A 126 0.44 10.45 -9.97
C ALA A 126 -0.15 9.39 -9.01
N ALA A 127 -0.89 8.42 -9.56
CA ALA A 127 -1.45 7.32 -8.79
C ALA A 127 -0.37 6.43 -8.15
N ILE A 128 0.75 6.21 -8.86
CA ILE A 128 1.88 5.41 -8.37
C ILE A 128 2.77 6.22 -7.42
N LEU A 129 2.96 7.51 -7.70
CA LEU A 129 3.86 8.35 -6.91
C LEU A 129 3.34 8.60 -5.48
N SER A 130 2.03 8.62 -5.28
CA SER A 130 1.41 8.86 -3.95
C SER A 130 1.84 7.83 -2.88
N PRO A 131 1.63 6.51 -3.07
CA PRO A 131 2.06 5.52 -2.09
C PRO A 131 3.59 5.39 -1.98
N ILE A 132 4.33 5.63 -3.06
CA ILE A 132 5.80 5.68 -3.01
C ILE A 132 6.27 6.85 -2.15
N GLY A 133 5.63 8.01 -2.24
CA GLY A 133 5.95 9.18 -1.43
C GLY A 133 5.70 8.95 0.06
N ILE A 134 4.55 8.33 0.41
CA ILE A 134 4.23 7.96 1.80
C ILE A 134 5.25 6.95 2.33
N LEU A 135 5.59 5.94 1.53
CA LEU A 135 6.61 4.94 1.92
C LEU A 135 7.98 5.60 2.12
N GLY A 136 8.37 6.51 1.22
CA GLY A 136 9.61 7.29 1.34
C GLY A 136 9.65 8.13 2.62
N MET A 137 8.55 8.79 2.98
CA MET A 137 8.42 9.52 4.24
C MET A 137 8.62 8.60 5.45
N VAL A 138 7.99 7.42 5.45
CA VAL A 138 8.15 6.44 6.53
C VAL A 138 9.60 5.96 6.64
N VAL A 139 10.26 5.65 5.51
CA VAL A 139 11.67 5.22 5.49
C VAL A 139 12.59 6.29 6.10
N VAL A 140 12.38 7.56 5.78
CA VAL A 140 13.15 8.67 6.36
C VAL A 140 12.97 8.75 7.88
N LEU A 141 11.74 8.54 8.39
CA LEU A 141 11.49 8.49 9.83
C LEU A 141 12.24 7.33 10.51
N PHE A 142 12.27 6.15 9.89
CA PHE A 142 13.04 5.01 10.39
C PHE A 142 14.55 5.28 10.40
N ILE A 143 15.09 5.89 9.35
CA ILE A 143 16.52 6.27 9.30
C ILE A 143 16.85 7.22 10.46
N MET A 144 16.00 8.24 10.69
CA MET A 144 16.21 9.19 11.80
C MET A 144 16.08 8.51 13.17
N ALA A 145 15.14 7.58 13.34
CA ALA A 145 14.99 6.80 14.56
C ALA A 145 16.21 5.89 14.84
N ILE A 146 16.78 5.28 13.80
CA ILE A 146 18.01 4.47 13.92
C ILE A 146 19.19 5.35 14.33
N ILE A 147 19.35 6.54 13.73
CA ILE A 147 20.42 7.49 14.10
C ILE A 147 20.29 7.93 15.56
N LEU A 148 19.09 8.32 16.00
CA LEU A 148 18.83 8.70 17.40
C LEU A 148 19.03 7.51 18.36
N GLY A 149 18.61 6.32 17.96
CA GLY A 149 18.83 5.08 18.71
C GLY A 149 20.31 4.71 18.85
N LEU A 150 21.11 4.93 17.80
CA LEU A 150 22.57 4.77 17.85
C LEU A 150 23.21 5.83 18.75
N LEU A 151 22.76 7.08 18.69
CA LEU A 151 23.28 8.17 19.52
C LEU A 151 22.97 7.94 21.01
N GLY A 152 21.79 7.43 21.34
CA GLY A 152 21.41 7.04 22.71
C GLY A 152 22.11 5.77 23.22
N ARG A 153 22.72 4.98 22.31
CA ARG A 153 23.48 3.78 22.66
C ARG A 153 24.93 4.08 23.05
N ILE A 154 25.41 5.32 22.91
CA ILE A 154 26.74 5.73 23.37
C ILE A 154 26.64 6.02 24.88
N PRO A 155 27.19 5.17 25.78
CA PRO A 155 27.38 5.56 27.15
C PRO A 155 28.62 6.45 27.18
N CYS A 156 28.45 7.68 27.66
CA CYS A 156 29.50 8.66 27.96
C CYS A 156 29.94 9.56 26.79
N GLY A 157 29.71 10.86 26.99
CA GLY A 157 30.40 11.92 26.25
C GLY A 157 29.73 13.28 26.38
N THR A 158 28.50 13.41 25.89
CA THR A 158 27.89 14.72 25.67
C THR A 158 26.37 14.67 25.75
N GLY A 159 25.81 14.78 26.96
CA GLY A 159 24.36 14.93 27.11
C GLY A 159 23.85 14.81 28.54
N VAL A 160 23.59 15.96 29.16
CA VAL A 160 22.59 16.29 30.20
C VAL A 160 22.61 15.50 31.53
N GLY A 161 22.78 14.18 31.54
CA GLY A 161 22.78 13.36 32.76
C GLY A 161 23.98 13.63 33.68
N CYS A 162 25.17 13.82 33.10
CA CYS A 162 26.38 14.12 33.87
C CYS A 162 26.33 15.52 34.54
N LEU A 163 25.58 16.47 33.94
CA LEU A 163 25.42 17.82 34.49
C LEU A 163 24.50 17.83 35.72
N LEU A 164 23.51 16.92 35.77
CA LEU A 164 22.71 16.70 36.97
C LEU A 164 23.52 16.03 38.09
N ASP A 165 24.33 15.01 37.80
CA ASP A 165 25.15 14.37 38.83
C ASP A 165 26.23 15.29 39.40
N THR A 166 26.82 16.16 38.57
CA THR A 166 27.82 17.13 39.05
C THR A 166 27.21 18.23 39.92
N LEU A 167 25.95 18.64 39.66
CA LEU A 167 25.23 19.61 40.49
C LEU A 167 24.65 19.02 41.78
N THR A 168 24.49 17.70 41.86
CA THR A 168 23.96 17.03 43.07
C THR A 168 25.06 16.42 43.96
N GLY A 169 26.31 16.37 43.48
CA GLY A 169 27.47 15.80 44.17
C GLY A 169 28.18 16.71 45.17
N ASP A 170 27.96 18.03 45.14
CA ASP A 170 28.74 19.01 45.93
C ASP A 170 28.24 19.26 47.37
N HIS A 171 27.15 18.61 47.81
CA HIS A 171 26.57 18.84 49.14
C HIS A 171 26.76 17.71 50.17
N ARG A 172 27.54 16.65 49.87
CA ARG A 172 27.70 15.50 50.78
C ARG A 172 29.09 15.28 51.40
N HIS A 173 29.93 16.32 51.44
CA HIS A 173 31.23 16.26 52.14
C HIS A 173 31.36 17.29 53.28
N HIS A 174 30.36 17.40 54.16
CA HIS A 174 30.55 18.01 55.49
C HIS A 174 29.58 17.40 56.51
N ARG A 175 29.92 16.23 57.05
CA ARG A 175 29.69 15.80 58.44
C ARG A 175 30.22 14.40 58.68
#